data_AF-A0A9J5X9R8-F1
#
_entry.id   AF-A0A9J5X9R8-F1
#
_cell.length_a   1.000
_cell.length_b   1.000
_cell.length_c   1.000
_cell.angle_alpha   90.00
_cell.angle_beta   90.00
_cell.angle_gamma   90.00
#
_symmetry.space_group_name_H-M   'P 1'
#
loop_
_entity.id
_entity.type
_entity.pdbx_description
1 polymer ?
#
loop_
_entity_poly.entity_id
_entity_poly.type
_entity_poly.pdbx_seq_one_letter_code
_entity_poly.pdbx_strand_id
1 'polypeptide(L)'
;IKYIFAIILESENQENKKCSFKFENWWLKVERKKTLLHDLAELELAQDNRVLTEDEMVVRATNLVDLEMLAKNEESIWIMSSAHRRYNTVDRFVSRGVEIKEPGEVK
;
A
#
# COMPACT_ATOMS: atom_id res chain seq x y z
N ILE A 1 14.04 13.72 10.89
CA ILE A 1 12.70 14.36 11.04
C ILE A 1 12.72 15.83 10.56
N LYS A 2 13.69 16.66 10.95
CA LYS A 2 13.77 18.09 10.52
C LYS A 2 13.84 18.34 9.00
N TYR A 3 14.42 17.43 8.22
CA TYR A 3 14.63 17.63 6.77
C TYR A 3 13.39 17.34 5.90
N ILE A 4 12.41 16.56 6.37
CA ILE A 4 11.22 16.23 5.57
C ILE A 4 10.20 17.38 5.60
N PHE A 5 10.10 18.09 6.74
CA PHE A 5 9.23 19.26 6.87
C PHE A 5 9.63 20.43 5.97
N ALA A 6 10.93 20.56 5.64
CA ALA A 6 11.44 21.66 4.83
C ALA A 6 10.99 21.60 3.36
N ILE A 7 10.81 20.39 2.80
CA ILE A 7 10.43 20.22 1.38
C ILE A 7 8.94 20.57 1.15
N ILE A 8 8.10 20.54 2.20
CA ILE A 8 6.65 20.70 2.09
C ILE A 8 6.20 22.18 2.16
N LEU A 9 7.04 23.09 2.68
CA LEU A 9 6.62 24.46 3.02
C LEU A 9 6.72 25.50 1.88
N GLU A 10 7.33 25.19 0.73
CA GLU A 10 7.58 26.20 -0.32
C GLU A 10 6.59 26.24 -1.49
N SER A 11 5.54 25.41 -1.50
CA SER A 11 4.56 25.47 -2.58
C SER A 11 3.14 25.56 -2.02
N GLU A 12 2.65 26.79 -1.95
CA GLU A 12 1.26 27.11 -1.63
C GLU A 12 0.39 26.73 -2.84
N ASN A 13 -0.12 25.49 -2.85
CA ASN A 13 -1.19 25.10 -3.75
C ASN A 13 -2.01 23.96 -3.14
N GLN A 14 -3.32 23.96 -3.37
CA GLN A 14 -4.32 23.05 -2.78
C GLN A 14 -4.00 21.55 -2.98
N GLU A 15 -3.13 21.23 -3.95
CA GLU A 15 -2.58 19.91 -4.22
C GLU A 15 -1.63 19.41 -3.11
N ASN A 16 -0.87 20.29 -2.46
CA ASN A 16 0.06 19.89 -1.40
C ASN A 16 -0.66 19.41 -0.13
N LYS A 17 -1.82 19.98 0.19
CA LYS A 17 -2.67 19.49 1.30
C LYS A 17 -3.19 18.07 1.06
N LYS A 18 -3.46 17.71 -0.20
CA LYS A 18 -3.84 16.33 -0.57
C LYS A 18 -2.64 15.38 -0.50
N CYS A 19 -1.44 15.83 -0.88
CA CYS A 19 -0.23 15.01 -0.82
C CYS A 19 0.24 14.75 0.62
N SER A 20 0.20 15.75 1.51
CA SER A 20 0.55 15.56 2.93
C SER A 20 -0.41 14.60 3.64
N PHE A 21 -1.72 14.71 3.39
CA PHE A 21 -2.72 13.81 3.97
C PHE A 21 -2.60 12.37 3.43
N LYS A 22 -2.28 12.19 2.15
CA LYS A 22 -1.98 10.87 1.58
C LYS A 22 -0.72 10.26 2.17
N PHE A 23 0.31 11.08 2.41
CA PHE A 23 1.57 10.65 3.01
C PHE A 23 1.40 10.24 4.48
N GLU A 24 0.71 11.05 5.28
CA GLU A 24 0.41 10.74 6.70
C GLU A 24 -0.38 9.44 6.81
N ASN A 25 -1.41 9.25 5.99
CA ASN A 25 -2.18 8.00 5.96
C ASN A 25 -1.35 6.79 5.51
N TRP A 26 -0.40 6.98 4.59
CA TRP A 26 0.50 5.91 4.18
C TRP A 26 1.49 5.55 5.30
N TRP A 27 2.11 6.55 5.93
CA TRP A 27 3.04 6.34 7.03
C TRP A 27 2.39 5.65 8.23
N LEU A 28 1.16 6.04 8.59
CA LEU A 28 0.39 5.38 9.66
C LEU A 28 0.13 3.90 9.36
N LYS A 29 -0.15 3.55 8.10
CA LYS A 29 -0.31 2.13 7.69
C LYS A 29 1.00 1.35 7.79
N VAL A 30 2.12 1.97 7.40
CA VAL A 30 3.45 1.36 7.54
C VAL A 30 3.78 1.10 9.00
N GLU A 31 3.52 2.07 9.88
CA GLU A 31 3.83 1.91 11.30
C GLU A 31 2.94 0.87 11.96
N ARG A 32 1.64 0.86 11.65
CA ARG A 32 0.72 -0.19 12.12
C ARG A 32 1.15 -1.58 11.65
N LYS A 33 1.60 -1.72 10.41
CA LYS A 33 2.10 -3.02 9.90
C LYS A 33 3.32 -3.51 10.69
N LYS A 34 4.24 -2.61 11.06
CA LYS A 34 5.43 -2.97 11.86
C LYS A 34 5.04 -3.44 13.25
N THR A 35 4.12 -2.76 13.92
CA THR A 35 3.69 -3.15 15.28
C THR A 35 3.03 -4.53 15.25
N LEU A 36 2.13 -4.78 14.30
CA LEU A 36 1.49 -6.09 14.15
C LEU A 36 2.50 -7.23 13.91
N LEU A 37 3.50 -6.99 13.06
CA LEU A 37 4.55 -7.98 12.78
C LEU A 37 5.48 -8.21 13.98
N HIS A 38 5.78 -7.14 14.72
CA HIS A 38 6.57 -7.23 15.94
C HIS A 38 5.86 -8.08 17.00
N ASP A 39 4.58 -7.80 17.26
CA ASP A 39 3.77 -8.54 18.23
C ASP A 39 3.65 -10.03 17.85
N LEU A 40 3.51 -10.32 16.54
CA LEU A 40 3.50 -11.71 16.05
C LEU A 40 4.85 -12.41 16.28
N ALA A 41 5.96 -11.72 16.07
CA ALA A 41 7.30 -12.28 16.31
C ALA A 41 7.51 -12.58 17.81
N GLU A 42 7.03 -11.72 18.71
CA GLU A 42 7.07 -11.99 20.15
C GLU A 42 6.22 -13.20 20.52
N LEU A 43 5.03 -13.34 19.93
CA LEU A 43 4.15 -14.50 20.15
C LEU A 43 4.75 -15.79 19.58
N GLU A 44 5.48 -15.75 18.47
CA GLU A 44 6.22 -16.91 17.94
C GLU A 44 7.34 -17.34 18.89
N LEU A 45 8.14 -16.40 19.37
CA LEU A 45 9.18 -16.68 20.37
C LEU A 45 8.57 -17.22 21.68
N ALA A 46 7.42 -16.70 22.10
CA ALA A 46 6.71 -17.23 23.25
C ALA A 46 6.24 -18.66 23.01
N GLN A 47 5.73 -18.96 21.80
CA GLN A 47 5.23 -20.27 21.42
C GLN A 47 6.34 -21.34 21.37
N ASP A 48 7.56 -20.97 20.98
CA ASP A 48 8.72 -21.87 20.99
C ASP A 48 9.10 -22.33 22.41
N ASN A 49 8.82 -21.49 23.40
CA ASN A 49 9.18 -21.74 24.80
C ASN A 49 8.03 -22.33 25.63
N ARG A 50 6.78 -22.00 25.31
CA ARG A 50 5.58 -22.44 26.03
C ARG A 50 4.34 -22.44 25.14
N VAL A 51 3.29 -23.11 25.58
CA VAL A 51 1.96 -22.94 24.99
C VAL A 51 1.45 -21.52 25.27
N LEU A 52 0.91 -20.86 24.24
CA LEU A 52 0.30 -19.54 24.37
C LEU A 52 -0.98 -19.61 25.20
N THR A 53 -1.25 -18.55 25.96
CA THR A 53 -2.53 -18.40 26.65
C THR A 53 -3.65 -18.12 25.66
N GLU A 54 -4.91 -18.29 26.10
CA GLU A 54 -6.07 -17.99 25.26
C GLU A 54 -6.07 -16.52 24.79
N ASP A 55 -5.77 -15.58 25.69
CA ASP A 55 -5.65 -14.16 25.36
C ASP A 55 -4.55 -13.91 24.32
N GLU A 56 -3.38 -14.52 24.47
CA GLU A 56 -2.27 -14.43 23.50
C GLU A 56 -2.66 -14.99 22.13
N MET A 57 -3.42 -16.08 22.08
CA MET A 57 -3.94 -16.62 20.84
C MET A 57 -4.98 -15.71 20.19
N VAL A 58 -5.84 -15.06 20.98
CA VAL A 58 -6.81 -14.06 20.49
C VAL A 58 -6.09 -12.86 19.90
N VAL A 59 -5.03 -12.36 20.56
CA VAL A 59 -4.16 -11.29 20.03
C VAL A 59 -3.53 -11.72 18.71
N ARG A 60 -2.97 -12.94 18.65
CA ARG A 60 -2.39 -13.49 17.41
C ARG A 60 -3.40 -13.51 16.27
N ALA A 61 -4.61 -14.03 16.52
CA ALA A 61 -5.66 -14.12 15.52
C ALA A 61 -6.08 -12.73 15.04
N THR A 62 -6.26 -11.78 15.96
CA THR A 62 -6.62 -10.40 15.65
C THR A 62 -5.55 -9.73 14.78
N ASN A 63 -4.27 -9.89 15.13
CA ASN A 63 -3.17 -9.31 14.39
C ASN A 63 -3.06 -9.89 12.97
N LEU A 64 -3.31 -11.20 12.80
CA LEU A 64 -3.33 -11.84 11.49
C LEU A 64 -4.48 -11.31 10.61
N VAL A 65 -5.68 -11.14 11.17
CA VAL A 65 -6.82 -10.56 10.45
C VAL A 65 -6.54 -9.13 10.00
N ASP A 66 -5.98 -8.31 10.89
CA ASP A 66 -5.60 -6.93 10.57
C ASP A 66 -4.56 -6.86 9.45
N LEU A 67 -3.56 -7.75 9.45
CA LEU A 67 -2.57 -7.83 8.37
C LEU A 67 -3.20 -8.26 7.05
N GLU A 68 -4.14 -9.19 7.05
CA GLU A 68 -4.87 -9.60 5.85
C GLU A 68 -5.67 -8.42 5.26
N MET A 69 -6.35 -7.64 6.11
CA MET A 69 -7.08 -6.46 5.68
C MET A 69 -6.14 -5.40 5.06
N LEU A 70 -4.96 -5.18 5.65
CA LEU A 70 -3.96 -4.28 5.10
C LEU A 70 -3.45 -4.77 3.74
N ALA A 71 -3.16 -6.07 3.60
CA ALA A 71 -2.70 -6.66 2.35
C ALA A 71 -3.75 -6.51 1.22
N LYS A 72 -5.02 -6.83 1.50
CA LYS A 72 -6.13 -6.65 0.53
C LYS A 72 -6.29 -5.21 0.08
N ASN A 73 -6.09 -4.25 0.98
CA ASN A 73 -6.15 -2.83 0.66
C ASN A 73 -4.98 -2.40 -0.24
N GLU A 74 -3.75 -2.86 0.07
CA GLU A 74 -2.56 -2.61 -0.76
C GLU A 74 -2.75 -3.19 -2.18
N GLU A 75 -3.25 -4.41 -2.28
CA GLU A 75 -3.55 -5.06 -3.56
C GLU A 75 -4.61 -4.29 -4.36
N SER A 76 -5.71 -3.87 -3.72
CA SER A 76 -6.76 -3.09 -4.37
C SER A 76 -6.23 -1.77 -4.94
N ILE A 77 -5.36 -1.07 -4.18
CA ILE A 77 -4.68 0.15 -4.65
C ILE A 77 -3.76 -0.16 -5.83
N TRP A 78 -3.01 -1.26 -5.77
CA TRP A 78 -2.10 -1.67 -6.84
C TRP A 78 -2.85 -2.03 -8.14
N ILE A 79 -3.94 -2.78 -8.05
CA ILE A 79 -4.81 -3.11 -9.19
C ILE A 79 -5.36 -1.82 -9.82
N MET A 80 -5.94 -0.94 -9.00
CA MET A 80 -6.48 0.33 -9.50
C MET A 80 -5.40 1.20 -10.16
N SER A 81 -4.21 1.29 -9.55
CA SER A 81 -3.10 2.09 -10.08
C SER A 81 -2.52 1.50 -11.37
N SER A 82 -2.41 0.18 -11.46
CA SER A 82 -1.94 -0.51 -12.66
C SER A 82 -2.95 -0.42 -13.80
N ALA A 83 -4.24 -0.54 -13.52
CA ALA A 83 -5.32 -0.30 -14.48
C ALA A 83 -5.28 1.14 -14.98
N HIS A 84 -5.23 2.14 -14.09
CA HIS A 84 -5.14 3.55 -14.45
C HIS A 84 -3.92 3.84 -15.35
N ARG A 85 -2.76 3.25 -15.04
CA ARG A 85 -1.54 3.39 -15.86
C ARG A 85 -1.73 2.80 -17.27
N ARG A 86 -2.40 1.66 -17.40
CA ARG A 86 -2.72 1.04 -18.69
C ARG A 86 -3.67 1.92 -19.51
N TYR A 87 -4.76 2.41 -18.92
CA TYR A 87 -5.71 3.31 -19.59
C TYR A 87 -5.02 4.58 -20.10
N ASN A 88 -4.26 5.27 -19.26
CA ASN A 88 -3.55 6.50 -19.68
C ASN A 88 -2.52 6.25 -20.79
N THR A 89 -1.92 5.06 -20.81
CA THR A 89 -0.98 4.67 -21.86
C THR A 89 -1.71 4.42 -23.18
N VAL A 90 -2.82 3.67 -23.15
CA VAL A 90 -3.67 3.40 -24.32
C VAL A 90 -4.24 4.71 -24.90
N ASP A 91 -4.81 5.58 -24.06
CA ASP A 91 -5.36 6.86 -24.51
C ASP A 91 -4.28 7.75 -25.15
N ARG A 92 -3.05 7.72 -24.62
CA ARG A 92 -1.91 8.46 -25.19
C ARG A 92 -1.47 7.89 -26.55
N PHE A 93 -1.63 6.59 -26.80
CA PHE A 93 -1.36 5.98 -28.10
C PHE A 93 -2.45 6.33 -29.13
N VAL A 94 -3.72 6.30 -28.72
CA VAL A 94 -4.87 6.69 -29.56
C VAL A 94 -4.78 8.17 -29.95
N SER A 95 -4.47 9.06 -29.00
CA SER A 95 -4.35 10.51 -29.26
C SER A 95 -3.11 10.90 -30.08
N ARG A 96 -2.12 10.01 -30.24
CA ARG A 96 -0.98 10.21 -31.15
C ARG A 96 -1.19 9.61 -32.55
N GLY A 97 -2.40 9.15 -32.86
CA GLY A 97 -2.76 8.63 -34.19
C GLY A 97 -2.16 7.26 -34.52
N VAL A 98 -1.67 6.52 -33.52
CA VAL A 98 -1.23 5.13 -33.71
C VAL A 98 -2.42 4.23 -33.42
N GLU A 99 -3.23 3.95 -34.44
CA GLU A 99 -4.23 2.89 -34.37
C GLU A 99 -3.51 1.54 -34.22
N ILE A 100 -3.75 0.86 -33.10
CA ILE A 100 -3.28 -0.52 -32.89
C ILE A 100 -4.13 -1.40 -33.82
N LYS A 101 -3.62 -1.75 -35.00
CA LYS A 101 -4.18 -2.84 -35.79
C LYS A 101 -4.04 -4.14 -34.99
N GLU A 102 -5.12 -4.89 -34.87
CA GLU A 102 -5.09 -6.24 -34.30
C GLU A 102 -4.02 -7.08 -35.00
N PRO A 103 -3.33 -8.01 -34.29
CA PRO A 103 -2.31 -8.86 -34.88
C PRO A 103 -2.95 -9.99 -35.69
N GLY A 104 -3.70 -9.62 -36.73
CA GLY A 104 -4.07 -10.47 -37.84
C GLY A 104 -3.19 -10.08 -39.02
N GLU A 105 -2.34 -10.99 -39.47
CA GLU A 105 -1.47 -10.88 -40.65
C GLU A 105 -0.13 -10.16 -40.44
N VAL A 106 0.74 -10.73 -39.60
CA VAL A 106 2.17 -10.74 -39.94
C VAL A 106 2.38 -11.92 -40.90
N LYS A 107 2.54 -11.62 -42.19
CA LYS A 107 3.05 -12.58 -43.18
C LYS A 107 4.57 -12.63 -43.13
#